data_AF-A0A9Q9C7P3-F1
#
_entry.id   AF-A0A9Q9C7P3-F1
#
_cell.length_a   1.000
_cell.length_b   1.000
_cell.length_c   1.000
_cell.angle_alpha   90.00
_cell.angle_beta   90.00
_cell.angle_gamma   90.00
#
_symmetry.space_group_name_H-M   'P 1'
#
loop_
_entity.id
_entity.type
_entity.pdbx_description
1 polymer ?
#
loop_
_entity_poly.entity_id
_entity_poly.type
_entity_poly.pdbx_seq_one_letter_code
_entity_poly.pdbx_strand_id
1 'polypeptide(L)'
;MAIVQYILLRGDLNFSRGALIAQACHSSVYSIERYRDHPDTVEYLKSAGHMTKIILKIKEEDVEEIVGHLVSKNIDHTVWVEEPENIATCISLRPYRKSQVADTAEYLRRFKLF
;
A
#
# COMPACT_ATOMS: atom_id res chain seq x y z
N MET A 1 14.92 13.11 -2.56
CA MET A 1 13.45 13.25 -2.75
C MET A 1 12.75 12.33 -1.75
N ALA A 2 11.64 12.76 -1.15
CA ALA A 2 10.99 12.01 -0.07
C ALA A 2 10.53 10.61 -0.51
N ILE A 3 10.82 9.60 0.33
CA ILE A 3 10.34 8.21 0.17
C ILE A 3 8.99 8.08 0.88
N VAL A 4 8.05 7.40 0.24
CA VAL A 4 6.68 7.20 0.73
C VAL A 4 6.25 5.76 0.53
N GLN A 5 5.42 5.26 1.44
CA GLN A 5 4.67 4.03 1.23
C GLN A 5 3.20 4.35 0.96
N TYR A 6 2.66 3.86 -0.16
CA TYR A 6 1.23 3.91 -0.45
C TYR A 6 0.57 2.63 0.04
N ILE A 7 -0.53 2.79 0.76
CA ILE A 7 -1.34 1.71 1.34
C ILE A 7 -2.78 1.97 0.89
N LEU A 8 -3.39 1.02 0.20
CA LEU A 8 -4.77 1.09 -0.28
C LEU A 8 -5.61 0.13 0.54
N LEU A 9 -6.44 0.67 1.42
CA LEU A 9 -7.25 -0.10 2.36
C LEU A 9 -8.70 -0.14 1.89
N ARG A 10 -9.27 -1.35 1.83
CA ARG A 10 -10.69 -1.53 1.58
C ARG A 10 -11.50 -0.95 2.73
N GLY A 11 -12.24 0.10 2.43
CA GLY A 11 -13.10 0.78 3.40
C GLY A 11 -14.58 0.44 3.27
N ASP A 12 -14.91 -0.50 2.39
CA ASP A 12 -16.21 -1.13 2.21
C ASP A 12 -16.43 -2.36 3.11
N LEU A 13 -15.37 -2.86 3.75
CA LEU A 13 -15.44 -4.01 4.67
C LEU A 13 -16.28 -3.68 5.91
N ASN A 14 -17.10 -4.64 6.34
CA ASN A 14 -17.89 -4.54 7.58
C ASN A 14 -17.04 -4.87 8.82
N PHE A 15 -15.90 -4.18 8.96
CA PHE A 15 -14.94 -4.36 10.03
C PHE A 15 -15.04 -3.20 11.02
N SER A 16 -14.70 -3.46 12.29
CA SER A 16 -14.50 -2.37 13.24
C SER A 16 -13.36 -1.47 12.77
N ARG A 17 -13.36 -0.19 13.18
CA ARG A 17 -12.26 0.73 12.88
C ARG A 17 -10.89 0.18 13.33
N GLY A 18 -10.85 -0.48 14.48
CA GLY A 18 -9.63 -1.11 14.98
C GLY A 18 -9.12 -2.23 14.07
N ALA A 19 -10.04 -3.08 13.59
CA ALA A 19 -9.68 -4.15 12.65
C ALA A 19 -9.17 -3.57 11.30
N LEU A 20 -9.82 -2.53 10.77
CA LEU A 20 -9.36 -1.84 9.56
C LEU A 20 -7.94 -1.25 9.71
N ILE A 21 -7.64 -0.64 10.86
CA ILE A 21 -6.30 -0.15 11.18
C ILE A 21 -5.29 -1.32 11.22
N ALA A 22 -5.66 -2.43 11.85
CA ALA A 22 -4.79 -3.61 11.91
C ALA A 22 -4.46 -4.13 10.50
N GLN A 23 -5.43 -4.18 9.59
CA GLN A 23 -5.21 -4.59 8.20
C GLN A 23 -4.17 -3.71 7.48
N ALA A 24 -4.26 -2.38 7.62
CA ALA A 24 -3.25 -1.47 7.06
C ALA A 24 -1.87 -1.66 7.71
N CYS A 25 -1.80 -1.92 9.02
CA CYS A 25 -0.55 -2.21 9.72
C CYS A 25 0.09 -3.51 9.21
N HIS A 26 -0.69 -4.60 9.12
CA HIS A 26 -0.21 -5.89 8.62
C HIS A 26 0.30 -5.76 7.18
N SER A 27 -0.51 -5.17 6.30
CA SER A 27 -0.15 -4.94 4.89
C SER A 27 1.13 -4.09 4.75
N SER A 28 1.27 -3.04 5.56
CA SER A 28 2.46 -2.19 5.55
C SER A 28 3.73 -2.95 5.91
N VAL A 29 3.70 -3.72 7.01
CA VAL A 29 4.84 -4.49 7.51
C VAL A 29 5.17 -5.62 6.54
N TYR A 30 4.15 -6.32 6.03
CA TYR A 30 4.33 -7.40 5.06
C TYR A 30 5.02 -6.90 3.78
N SER A 31 4.58 -5.76 3.24
CA SER A 31 5.20 -5.13 2.07
C SER A 31 6.65 -4.73 2.34
N ILE A 32 6.93 -4.13 3.49
CA ILE A 32 8.29 -3.76 3.88
C ILE A 32 9.19 -5.00 3.98
N GLU A 33 8.72 -6.06 4.62
CA GLU A 33 9.51 -7.30 4.78
C GLU A 33 9.74 -7.99 3.43
N ARG A 34 8.70 -8.06 2.58
CA ARG A 34 8.78 -8.68 1.25
C ARG A 34 9.83 -8.03 0.35
N TYR A 35 10.06 -6.73 0.54
CA TYR A 35 11.00 -5.91 -0.22
C TYR A 35 12.11 -5.32 0.66
N ARG A 36 12.47 -6.00 1.75
CA ARG A 36 13.40 -5.51 2.79
C ARG A 36 14.76 -5.08 2.26
N ASP A 37 15.26 -5.78 1.23
CA ASP A 37 16.59 -5.56 0.67
C ASP A 37 16.59 -4.53 -0.48
N HIS A 38 15.42 -4.04 -0.88
CA HIS A 38 15.35 -3.00 -1.92
C HIS A 38 15.98 -1.70 -1.39
N PRO A 39 16.86 -1.02 -2.17
CA PRO A 39 17.57 0.17 -1.69
C PRO A 39 16.68 1.27 -1.10
N ASP A 40 15.53 1.56 -1.73
CA ASP A 40 14.58 2.56 -1.22
C ASP A 40 13.90 2.10 0.08
N THR A 41 13.66 0.79 0.28
CA THR A 41 13.14 0.24 1.55
C THR A 41 14.17 0.38 2.66
N VAL A 42 15.43 0.04 2.37
CA VAL A 42 16.54 0.20 3.32
C VAL A 42 16.71 1.66 3.74
N GLU A 43 16.67 2.59 2.79
CA GLU A 43 16.74 4.03 3.08
C GLU A 43 15.53 4.52 3.88
N TYR A 44 14.32 4.08 3.52
CA TYR A 44 13.10 4.38 4.26
C TYR A 44 13.19 3.94 5.73
N LEU A 45 13.74 2.75 5.99
CA LEU A 45 13.90 2.21 7.34
C LEU A 45 15.02 2.89 8.14
N LYS A 46 16.10 3.36 7.49
CA LYS A 46 17.15 4.16 8.15
C LYS A 46 16.61 5.45 8.77
N SER A 47 15.51 5.97 8.23
CA SER A 47 14.80 7.14 8.74
C SER A 47 13.44 6.78 9.33
N ALA A 48 13.35 5.65 10.05
CA ALA A 48 12.10 5.17 10.65
C ALA A 48 11.33 6.25 11.45
N GLY A 49 12.02 7.19 12.11
CA GLY A 49 11.40 8.30 12.85
C GLY A 49 10.72 9.38 11.98
N HIS A 50 10.93 9.36 10.66
CA HIS A 50 10.41 10.36 9.71
C HIS A 50 9.75 9.72 8.48
N MET A 51 9.21 8.51 8.67
CA MET A 51 8.49 7.77 7.63
C MET A 51 7.22 8.50 7.17
N THR A 52 6.93 8.42 5.87
CA THR A 52 5.66 8.90 5.30
C THR A 52 4.87 7.74 4.74
N LYS A 53 3.62 7.59 5.21
CA LYS A 53 2.64 6.64 4.67
C LYS A 53 1.43 7.42 4.16
N ILE A 54 0.92 7.05 2.99
CA ILE A 54 -0.32 7.58 2.44
C ILE A 54 -1.32 6.43 2.38
N ILE A 55 -2.39 6.56 3.15
CA ILE A 55 -3.45 5.55 3.24
C ILE A 55 -4.63 6.04 2.41
N LEU A 56 -4.99 5.27 1.38
CA LEU A 56 -6.07 5.58 0.45
C LEU A 56 -7.21 4.60 0.66
N LYS A 57 -8.44 5.11 0.58
CA LYS A 57 -9.66 4.32 0.65
C LYS A 57 -10.03 3.80 -0.72
N ILE A 58 -10.15 2.48 -0.80
CA ILE A 58 -10.63 1.74 -1.98
C ILE A 58 -11.83 0.87 -1.59
N LYS A 59 -12.46 0.26 -2.59
CA LYS A 59 -13.49 -0.77 -2.43
C LYS A 59 -13.06 -2.07 -3.11
N GLU A 60 -13.85 -3.13 -2.95
CA GLU A 60 -13.66 -4.41 -3.66
C GLU A 60 -13.50 -4.25 -5.18
N GLU A 61 -14.42 -3.48 -5.79
CA GLU A 61 -14.47 -3.25 -7.24
C GLU A 61 -13.20 -2.59 -7.81
N ASP A 62 -12.43 -1.89 -6.98
CA ASP A 62 -11.20 -1.21 -7.40
C ASP A 62 -9.98 -2.15 -7.44
N VAL A 63 -10.01 -3.29 -6.73
CA VAL A 63 -8.83 -4.12 -6.45
C VAL A 63 -8.18 -4.63 -7.73
N GLU A 64 -8.96 -5.22 -8.62
CA GLU A 64 -8.45 -5.81 -9.86
C GLU A 64 -7.83 -4.75 -10.78
N GLU A 65 -8.49 -3.61 -10.94
CA GLU A 65 -7.99 -2.50 -11.77
C GLU A 65 -6.69 -1.91 -11.20
N ILE A 66 -6.61 -1.71 -9.88
CA ILE A 66 -5.40 -1.20 -9.22
C ILE A 66 -4.23 -2.18 -9.42
N VAL A 67 -4.44 -3.47 -9.17
CA VAL A 67 -3.39 -4.49 -9.36
C VAL A 67 -2.96 -4.52 -10.82
N GLY A 68 -3.90 -4.51 -11.77
CA GLY A 68 -3.60 -4.45 -13.20
C GLY A 68 -2.77 -3.22 -13.58
N HIS A 69 -3.12 -2.04 -13.05
CA HIS A 69 -2.34 -0.81 -13.24
C HIS A 69 -0.91 -0.97 -12.71
N LEU A 70 -0.73 -1.45 -11.47
CA LEU A 70 0.58 -1.60 -10.85
C LEU A 70 1.46 -2.60 -11.61
N VAL A 71 0.90 -3.75 -12.03
CA VAL A 71 1.59 -4.73 -12.86
C VAL A 71 2.00 -4.12 -14.20
N SER A 72 1.10 -3.40 -14.89
CA SER A 72 1.40 -2.79 -16.20
C SER A 72 2.52 -1.75 -16.15
N LYS A 73 2.70 -1.11 -14.98
CA LYS A 73 3.73 -0.10 -14.72
C LYS A 73 4.98 -0.68 -14.06
N ASN A 74 5.04 -2.01 -13.87
CA ASN A 74 6.13 -2.70 -13.18
C ASN A 74 6.42 -2.12 -11.77
N ILE A 75 5.35 -1.84 -11.01
CA ILE A 75 5.43 -1.35 -9.64
C ILE A 75 5.33 -2.51 -8.67
N ASP A 76 6.34 -2.67 -7.83
CA ASP A 76 6.40 -3.63 -6.73
C ASP A 76 5.29 -3.35 -5.71
N HIS A 77 4.45 -4.35 -5.48
CA HIS A 77 3.32 -4.28 -4.56
C HIS A 77 3.01 -5.64 -3.96
N THR A 78 2.31 -5.62 -2.83
CA THR A 78 1.73 -6.80 -2.18
C THR A 78 0.24 -6.62 -2.00
N VAL A 79 -0.50 -7.72 -2.10
CA VAL A 79 -1.91 -7.80 -1.68
C VAL A 79 -1.95 -8.54 -0.34
N TRP A 80 -2.48 -7.90 0.68
CA TRP A 80 -2.75 -8.52 1.97
C TRP A 80 -4.14 -9.15 1.94
N VAL A 81 -4.17 -10.45 2.24
CA VAL A 81 -5.37 -11.28 2.25
C VAL A 81 -5.58 -11.75 3.67
N GLU A 82 -6.76 -11.47 4.22
CA GLU A 82 -7.13 -11.87 5.57
C GLU A 82 -7.68 -13.29 5.58
N GLU A 83 -7.19 -14.09 6.52
CA GLU A 83 -7.63 -15.46 6.80
C GLU A 83 -8.52 -15.48 8.05
N PRO A 84 -9.49 -16.41 8.17
CA PRO A 84 -9.79 -17.53 7.27
C PRO A 84 -10.71 -17.20 6.09
N GLU A 85 -11.24 -15.98 5.99
CA GLU A 85 -12.22 -15.61 4.97
C GLU A 85 -11.63 -15.50 3.55
N ASN A 86 -10.30 -15.48 3.43
CA ASN A 86 -9.53 -15.38 2.18
C ASN A 86 -9.94 -14.16 1.35
N ILE A 87 -10.08 -13.00 2.00
CA ILE A 87 -10.47 -11.74 1.37
C ILE A 87 -9.29 -10.79 1.25
N ALA A 88 -9.06 -10.23 0.06
CA ALA A 88 -8.11 -9.14 -0.09
C ALA A 88 -8.63 -7.92 0.67
N THR A 89 -7.90 -7.44 1.67
CA THR A 89 -8.30 -6.27 2.49
C THR A 89 -7.46 -5.04 2.19
N CYS A 90 -6.22 -5.21 1.73
CA CYS A 90 -5.32 -4.09 1.53
C CYS A 90 -4.27 -4.36 0.45
N ILE A 91 -3.90 -3.35 -0.33
CA ILE A 91 -2.77 -3.38 -1.27
C ILE A 91 -1.70 -2.41 -0.73
N SER A 92 -0.44 -2.83 -0.71
CA SER A 92 0.66 -1.94 -0.29
C SER A 92 1.77 -1.97 -1.33
N LEU A 93 2.19 -0.78 -1.77
CA LEU A 93 3.45 -0.65 -2.49
C LEU A 93 4.59 -0.77 -1.48
N ARG A 94 5.77 -1.21 -1.94
CA ARG A 94 6.98 -1.01 -1.13
C ARG A 94 7.25 0.49 -0.95
N PRO A 95 8.16 0.89 -0.06
CA PRO A 95 8.67 2.26 -0.06
C PRO A 95 9.26 2.65 -1.43
N TYR A 96 8.82 3.79 -1.94
CA TYR A 96 9.25 4.35 -3.23
C TYR A 96 9.63 5.83 -3.07
N ARG A 97 10.65 6.28 -3.80
CA ARG A 97 10.83 7.72 -4.00
C ARG A 97 9.65 8.22 -4.81
N LYS A 98 9.01 9.31 -4.37
CA LYS A 98 7.84 9.87 -5.07
C LYS A 98 8.07 10.12 -6.57
N SER A 99 9.30 10.44 -6.97
CA SER A 99 9.66 10.65 -8.38
C SER A 99 9.62 9.38 -9.23
N GLN A 100 9.94 8.21 -8.67
CA GLN A 100 9.91 6.94 -9.41
C GLN A 100 8.49 6.46 -9.71
N VAL A 101 7.53 6.91 -8.91
CA VAL A 101 6.12 6.51 -8.99
C VAL A 101 5.22 7.70 -9.30
N ALA A 102 5.71 8.72 -10.00
CA ALA A 102 4.94 9.94 -10.25
C ALA A 102 3.62 9.67 -11.01
N ASP A 103 3.68 8.88 -12.09
CA ASP A 103 2.50 8.47 -12.87
C ASP A 103 1.52 7.63 -12.03
N THR A 104 2.04 6.65 -11.29
CA THR A 104 1.22 5.82 -10.41
C THR A 104 0.61 6.65 -9.28
N ALA A 105 1.35 7.59 -8.71
CA ALA A 105 0.84 8.50 -7.69
C ALA A 105 -0.27 9.40 -8.24
N GLU A 106 -0.18 9.86 -9.49
CA GLU A 106 -1.25 10.60 -10.16
C GLU A 106 -2.49 9.73 -10.34
N TYR A 107 -2.34 8.51 -10.84
CA TYR A 107 -3.45 7.54 -10.92
C TYR A 107 -4.10 7.31 -9.55
N LEU A 108 -3.30 7.14 -8.49
CA LEU A 108 -3.78 6.88 -7.15
C LEU A 108 -4.49 8.09 -6.50
N ARG A 109 -4.25 9.33 -6.94
CA ARG A 109 -4.90 10.54 -6.41
C ARG A 109 -6.42 10.56 -6.62
N ARG A 110 -6.95 9.73 -7.51
CA ARG A 110 -8.40 9.56 -7.70
C ARG A 110 -9.10 8.97 -6.47
N PHE A 111 -8.35 8.24 -5.63
CA PHE A 111 -8.86 7.67 -4.38
C PHE A 111 -8.74 8.68 -3.24
N LYS A 112 -9.71 8.67 -2.32
CA LYS A 112 -9.71 9.55 -1.14
C LYS A 112 -8.73 9.04 -0.10
N LEU A 113 -8.20 9.93 0.74
CA LEU A 113 -7.54 9.52 1.98
C LEU A 113 -8.54 8.73 2.85
N PHE A 114 -8.05 7.69 3.52
CA PHE A 114 -8.86 6.81 4.37
C PHE A 114 -9.34 7.47 5.66
#